data_AF-A0A9W4S9Y6-F1
#
_entry.id   AF-A0A9W4S9Y6-F1
#
_cell.length_a   1.000
_cell.length_b   1.000
_cell.length_c   1.000
_cell.angle_alpha   90.00
_cell.angle_beta   90.00
_cell.angle_gamma   90.00
#
_symmetry.space_group_name_H-M   'P 1'
#
loop_
_entity.id
_entity.type
_entity.pdbx_description
1 polymer ?
#
loop_
_entity_poly.entity_id
_entity_poly.type
_entity_poly.pdbx_seq_one_letter_code
_entity_poly.pdbx_strand_id
1 'polypeptide(L)'
;MSDPSHKENDPTSSTSNELVLWKYDNPYANYKLDPERIFFKYIVNILKNDATFRENISNAAPFSEIRFLELGSGCGLVGLSAWILGGFVVCTDLPGEEIKHTKLNIKSNVELILKQQERFNSESNLKKKNKLDVGLRSEDINVFPLNCHLPCDTIEERKENRRTLVLGIYKDRGLGETAFFDIANKFGKMKVIWIDNNWMIKEFNDYSQEYKMFWLIPFE
;
A
#
# COMPACT_ATOMS: atom_id res chain seq x y z
N MET A 1 3.68 2.39 -56.26
CA MET A 1 4.69 1.92 -55.29
C MET A 1 5.34 3.15 -54.68
N SER A 2 4.90 3.50 -53.48
CA SER A 2 5.50 4.51 -52.60
C SER A 2 4.75 4.38 -51.26
N ASP A 3 5.43 3.82 -50.28
CA ASP A 3 4.95 3.48 -48.94
C ASP A 3 4.40 4.68 -48.16
N PRO A 4 3.31 4.51 -47.38
CA PRO A 4 2.99 5.43 -46.31
C PRO A 4 3.87 5.12 -45.09
N SER A 5 4.67 6.11 -44.71
CA SER A 5 5.50 6.13 -43.50
C SER A 5 4.75 5.60 -42.27
N HIS A 6 5.20 4.47 -41.75
CA HIS A 6 4.93 4.06 -40.37
C HIS A 6 5.48 5.14 -39.44
N LYS A 7 4.58 5.83 -38.72
CA LYS A 7 4.96 6.58 -37.53
C LYS A 7 5.33 5.53 -36.47
N GLU A 8 6.62 5.42 -36.18
CA GLU A 8 7.10 4.80 -34.94
C GLU A 8 6.44 5.56 -33.77
N ASN A 9 5.55 4.87 -33.05
CA ASN A 9 5.13 5.32 -31.74
C ASN A 9 6.28 5.02 -30.79
N ASP A 10 6.99 6.08 -30.39
CA ASP A 10 7.99 6.06 -29.33
C ASP A 10 7.36 5.49 -28.05
N PRO A 11 7.85 4.37 -27.48
CA PRO A 11 7.28 3.81 -26.28
C PRO A 11 7.75 4.66 -25.10
N THR A 12 6.96 5.65 -24.72
CA THR A 12 7.12 6.32 -23.42
C THR A 12 7.13 5.23 -22.34
N SER A 13 8.28 4.98 -21.73
CA SER A 13 8.46 3.94 -20.72
C SER A 13 7.53 4.22 -19.54
N SER A 14 6.37 3.55 -19.48
CA SER A 14 5.44 3.71 -18.38
C SER A 14 6.01 3.01 -17.15
N THR A 15 6.70 3.74 -16.28
CA THR A 15 7.10 3.27 -14.96
C THR A 15 5.86 2.80 -14.21
N SER A 16 5.80 1.54 -13.81
CA SER A 16 4.67 1.04 -13.04
C SER A 16 4.83 1.38 -11.56
N ASN A 17 3.82 2.02 -10.98
CA ASN A 17 3.80 2.46 -9.59
C ASN A 17 3.42 1.30 -8.66
N GLU A 18 4.39 0.77 -7.92
CA GLU A 18 4.19 -0.35 -7.00
C GLU A 18 4.67 0.01 -5.60
N LEU A 19 3.82 -0.26 -4.60
CA LEU A 19 4.10 0.02 -3.20
C LEU A 19 3.88 -1.23 -2.35
N VAL A 20 4.92 -1.64 -1.64
CA VAL A 20 4.83 -2.66 -0.59
C VAL A 20 4.52 -1.97 0.73
N LEU A 21 3.44 -2.39 1.39
CA LEU A 21 3.07 -1.99 2.73
C LEU A 21 3.57 -3.06 3.69
N TRP A 22 4.53 -2.71 4.53
CA TRP A 22 5.14 -3.64 5.47
C TRP A 22 5.02 -3.14 6.90
N LYS A 23 4.55 -4.02 7.78
CA LYS A 23 4.48 -3.77 9.21
C LYS A 23 5.12 -4.92 9.96
N TYR A 24 5.95 -4.59 10.93
CA TYR A 24 6.44 -5.57 11.89
C TYR A 24 5.61 -5.46 13.17
N ASP A 25 4.63 -6.36 13.32
CA ASP A 25 3.82 -6.42 14.53
C ASP A 25 3.84 -7.77 15.23
N ASN A 26 3.65 -7.72 16.54
CA ASN A 26 3.37 -8.89 17.35
C ASN A 26 1.88 -9.23 17.18
N PRO A 27 1.51 -10.39 16.60
CA PRO A 27 0.11 -10.74 16.29
C PRO A 27 -0.81 -10.89 17.52
N TYR A 28 -0.27 -10.75 18.74
CA TYR A 28 -1.01 -10.85 20.00
C TYR A 28 -1.34 -9.52 20.67
N ALA A 29 -0.95 -8.39 20.07
CA ALA A 29 -1.30 -7.05 20.53
C ALA A 29 -2.48 -6.53 19.70
N ASN A 30 -3.59 -6.14 20.34
CA ASN A 30 -4.71 -5.46 19.70
C ASN A 30 -5.00 -4.19 20.52
N TYR A 31 -4.03 -3.29 20.56
CA TYR A 31 -4.08 -2.04 21.28
C TYR A 31 -4.40 -0.88 20.34
N LYS A 32 -5.04 0.14 20.93
CA LYS A 32 -5.39 1.41 20.29
C LYS A 32 -4.21 2.14 19.62
N LEU A 33 -2.98 1.72 19.90
CA LEU A 33 -1.70 2.30 19.51
C LEU A 33 -0.84 1.32 18.70
N ASP A 34 -1.47 0.33 18.08
CA ASP A 34 -0.81 -0.66 17.25
C ASP A 34 -0.35 -0.05 15.91
N PRO A 35 0.73 -0.59 15.32
CA PRO A 35 1.32 -0.06 14.10
C PRO A 35 0.30 0.04 12.96
N GLU A 36 -0.69 -0.86 12.86
CA GLU A 36 -1.75 -0.85 11.85
C GLU A 36 -2.54 0.45 11.83
N ARG A 37 -2.86 1.00 13.02
CA ARG A 37 -3.69 2.19 13.13
C ARG A 37 -2.91 3.44 12.77
N ILE A 38 -1.64 3.49 13.18
CA ILE A 38 -0.70 4.53 12.77
C ILE A 38 -0.53 4.48 11.24
N PHE A 39 -0.33 3.29 10.70
CA PHE A 39 -0.10 3.07 9.28
C PHE A 39 -1.33 3.42 8.43
N PHE A 40 -2.52 3.01 8.87
CA PHE A 40 -3.80 3.44 8.30
C PHE A 40 -3.91 4.96 8.22
N LYS A 41 -3.58 5.67 9.31
CA LYS A 41 -3.65 7.14 9.35
C LYS A 41 -2.65 7.76 8.36
N TYR A 42 -1.45 7.22 8.29
CA TYR A 42 -0.45 7.69 7.34
C TYR A 42 -0.93 7.51 5.88
N ILE A 43 -1.43 6.33 5.53
CA ILE A 43 -1.92 6.03 4.17
C ILE A 43 -3.06 6.98 3.77
N VAL A 44 -4.07 7.12 4.63
CA VAL A 44 -5.27 7.89 4.29
C VAL A 44 -5.01 9.41 4.30
N ASN A 45 -4.20 9.92 5.21
CA ASN A 45 -4.08 11.37 5.43
C ASN A 45 -2.77 11.98 4.91
N ILE A 46 -1.68 11.21 4.86
CA ILE A 46 -0.32 11.76 4.69
C ILE A 46 0.30 11.31 3.38
N LEU A 47 0.13 10.05 2.99
CA LEU A 47 0.83 9.41 1.87
C LEU A 47 0.81 10.25 0.58
N LYS A 48 -0.36 10.78 0.20
CA LYS A 48 -0.51 11.59 -1.03
C LYS A 48 0.37 12.87 -1.02
N ASN A 49 0.67 13.40 0.16
CA ASN A 49 1.46 14.61 0.34
C ASN A 49 2.91 14.32 0.75
N ASP A 50 3.27 13.06 0.98
CA ASP A 50 4.63 12.69 1.35
C ASP A 50 5.59 12.96 0.17
N ALA A 51 6.69 13.66 0.44
CA ALA A 51 7.65 14.07 -0.58
C ALA A 51 8.32 12.87 -1.24
N THR A 52 8.68 11.85 -0.45
CA THR A 52 9.34 10.63 -0.95
C THR A 52 8.39 9.87 -1.87
N PHE A 53 7.13 9.72 -1.44
CA PHE A 53 6.09 9.11 -2.28
C PHE A 53 5.93 9.88 -3.60
N ARG A 54 5.78 11.20 -3.56
CA ARG A 54 5.58 12.04 -4.74
C ARG A 54 6.75 12.11 -5.72
N GLU A 55 7.98 11.98 -5.21
CA GLU A 55 9.19 11.97 -6.03
C GLU A 55 9.38 10.63 -6.76
N ASN A 56 8.89 9.54 -6.19
CA ASN A 56 9.15 8.19 -6.67
C ASN A 56 7.94 7.52 -7.33
N ILE A 57 6.72 7.96 -7.00
CA ILE A 57 5.47 7.60 -7.67
C ILE A 57 5.02 8.84 -8.44
N SER A 58 4.76 8.70 -9.75
CA SER A 58 4.44 9.82 -10.64
C SER A 58 3.49 10.84 -9.99
N ASN A 59 3.92 12.09 -9.88
CA ASN A 59 3.25 13.20 -9.18
C ASN A 59 1.77 13.42 -9.55
N ALA A 60 1.29 12.84 -10.66
CA ALA A 60 -0.08 12.96 -11.16
C ALA A 60 -0.87 11.64 -11.16
N ALA A 61 -0.25 10.51 -10.79
CA ALA A 61 -0.94 9.22 -10.86
C ALA A 61 -2.08 9.15 -9.83
N PRO A 62 -3.33 8.91 -10.26
CA PRO A 62 -4.40 8.58 -9.33
C PRO A 62 -4.06 7.27 -8.60
N PHE A 63 -4.56 7.11 -7.38
CA PHE A 63 -4.35 5.88 -6.59
C PHE A 63 -4.82 4.62 -7.34
N SER A 64 -5.79 4.73 -8.24
CA SER A 64 -6.25 3.67 -9.14
C SER A 64 -5.19 3.13 -10.10
N GLU A 65 -4.07 3.82 -10.26
CA GLU A 65 -2.92 3.37 -11.06
C GLU A 65 -1.80 2.78 -10.19
N ILE A 66 -1.99 2.70 -8.87
CA ILE A 66 -1.00 2.20 -7.93
C ILE A 66 -1.37 0.78 -7.51
N ARG A 67 -0.39 -0.13 -7.63
CA ARG A 67 -0.48 -1.49 -7.08
C ARG A 67 0.13 -1.52 -5.69
N PHE A 68 -0.62 -2.06 -4.74
CA PHE A 68 -0.21 -2.24 -3.36
C PHE A 68 -0.06 -3.73 -3.05
N LEU A 69 1.02 -4.07 -2.34
CA LEU A 69 1.23 -5.40 -1.75
C LEU A 69 1.37 -5.24 -0.25
N GLU A 70 0.43 -5.76 0.54
CA GLU A 70 0.55 -5.82 1.99
C GLU A 70 1.16 -7.17 2.42
N LEU A 71 2.28 -7.12 3.14
CA LEU A 71 2.94 -8.29 3.72
C LEU A 71 2.49 -8.48 5.17
N GLY A 72 2.05 -9.69 5.52
CA GLY A 72 1.57 -10.01 6.88
C GLY A 72 0.33 -9.21 7.25
N SER A 73 -0.77 -9.44 6.55
CA SER A 73 -1.94 -8.55 6.53
C SER A 73 -2.73 -8.55 7.83
N GLY A 74 -2.72 -9.65 8.58
CA GLY A 74 -3.47 -9.83 9.81
C GLY A 74 -4.97 -9.62 9.57
N CYS A 75 -5.53 -8.58 10.18
CA CYS A 75 -6.92 -8.20 9.97
C CYS A 75 -7.21 -7.49 8.63
N GLY A 76 -6.18 -7.09 7.88
CA GLY A 76 -6.30 -6.45 6.56
C GLY A 76 -6.61 -4.94 6.60
N LEU A 77 -6.48 -4.28 7.76
CA LEU A 77 -6.81 -2.85 7.89
C LEU A 77 -5.97 -1.95 6.97
N VAL A 78 -4.67 -2.24 6.84
CA VAL A 78 -3.75 -1.42 6.06
C VAL A 78 -4.03 -1.60 4.55
N GLY A 79 -4.24 -2.83 4.08
CA GLY A 79 -4.65 -3.09 2.70
C GLY A 79 -6.01 -2.49 2.35
N LEU A 80 -7.01 -2.61 3.23
CA LEU A 80 -8.30 -1.93 3.07
C LEU A 80 -8.13 -0.41 2.96
N SER A 81 -7.19 0.17 3.71
CA SER A 81 -6.91 1.61 3.66
C SER A 81 -6.34 2.08 2.32
N ALA A 82 -5.51 1.26 1.67
CA ALA A 82 -5.03 1.54 0.33
C ALA A 82 -6.15 1.35 -0.72
N TRP A 83 -6.99 0.33 -0.54
CA TRP A 83 -8.12 0.05 -1.41
C TRP A 83 -9.14 1.19 -1.41
N ILE A 84 -9.53 1.74 -0.26
CA ILE A 84 -10.49 2.87 -0.19
C ILE A 84 -9.98 4.15 -0.86
N LEU A 85 -8.65 4.28 -1.06
CA LEU A 85 -8.08 5.37 -1.85
C LEU A 85 -8.16 5.13 -3.36
N GLY A 86 -8.53 3.91 -3.78
CA GLY A 86 -8.69 3.47 -5.16
C GLY A 86 -7.61 2.50 -5.62
N GLY A 87 -6.66 2.13 -4.76
CA GLY A 87 -5.55 1.25 -5.13
C GLY A 87 -5.96 -0.16 -5.51
N PHE A 88 -5.16 -0.80 -6.37
CA PHE A 88 -5.22 -2.24 -6.59
C PHE A 88 -4.38 -2.94 -5.51
N VAL A 89 -4.99 -3.74 -4.65
CA VAL A 89 -4.37 -4.26 -3.43
C VAL A 89 -4.29 -5.78 -3.45
N VAL A 90 -3.10 -6.28 -3.11
CA VAL A 90 -2.87 -7.67 -2.77
C VAL A 90 -2.47 -7.76 -1.30
N CYS A 91 -3.32 -8.37 -0.48
CA CYS A 91 -3.03 -8.69 0.91
C CYS A 91 -2.46 -10.10 1.01
N THR A 92 -1.36 -10.27 1.75
CA THR A 92 -0.75 -11.57 2.00
C THR A 92 -0.62 -11.88 3.49
N ASP A 93 -0.73 -13.16 3.85
CA ASP A 93 -0.53 -13.64 5.22
C ASP A 93 -0.03 -15.10 5.26
N LEU A 94 0.34 -15.60 6.43
CA LEU A 94 0.76 -16.99 6.62
C LEU A 94 -0.33 -17.97 6.17
N PRO A 95 0.04 -19.09 5.53
CA PRO A 95 -0.92 -20.15 5.20
C PRO A 95 -1.46 -20.77 6.49
N GLY A 96 -2.76 -21.06 6.54
CA GLY A 96 -3.39 -21.64 7.73
C GLY A 96 -4.72 -20.99 8.07
N GLU A 97 -4.96 -20.77 9.35
CA GLU A 97 -6.15 -20.07 9.85
C GLU A 97 -6.01 -18.54 9.71
N GLU A 98 -4.79 -18.04 9.74
CA GLU A 98 -4.42 -16.63 9.60
C GLU A 98 -5.00 -16.07 8.29
N ILE A 99 -4.67 -16.68 7.16
CA ILE A 99 -5.19 -16.25 5.84
C ILE A 99 -6.71 -16.40 5.72
N LYS A 100 -7.35 -17.34 6.44
CA LYS A 100 -8.81 -17.47 6.46
C LYS A 100 -9.45 -16.29 7.19
N HIS A 101 -8.87 -15.89 8.33
CA HIS A 101 -9.30 -14.71 9.06
C HIS A 101 -9.11 -13.43 8.24
N THR A 102 -7.96 -13.26 7.59
CA THR A 102 -7.71 -12.13 6.68
C THR A 102 -8.75 -12.07 5.56
N LYS A 103 -9.02 -13.20 4.90
CA LYS A 103 -10.05 -13.30 3.84
C LYS A 103 -11.43 -12.91 4.34
N LEU A 104 -11.84 -13.43 5.50
CA LEU A 104 -13.15 -13.13 6.08
C LEU A 104 -13.29 -11.65 6.44
N ASN A 105 -12.27 -11.06 7.06
CA ASN A 105 -12.26 -9.65 7.46
C ASN A 105 -12.31 -8.72 6.25
N ILE A 106 -11.46 -8.97 5.24
CA ILE A 106 -11.44 -8.15 4.02
C ILE A 106 -12.78 -8.26 3.29
N LYS A 107 -13.27 -9.48 3.05
CA LYS A 107 -14.56 -9.69 2.39
C LYS A 107 -15.70 -8.95 3.08
N SER A 108 -15.80 -9.10 4.42
CA SER A 108 -16.88 -8.50 5.19
C SER A 108 -16.85 -6.97 5.15
N ASN A 109 -15.65 -6.37 5.21
CA ASN A 109 -15.50 -4.91 5.15
C ASN A 109 -15.69 -4.36 3.73
N VAL A 110 -15.22 -5.06 2.69
CA VAL A 110 -15.46 -4.69 1.28
C VAL A 110 -16.96 -4.66 1.00
N GLU A 111 -17.69 -5.73 1.37
CA GLU A 111 -19.16 -5.77 1.21
C GLU A 111 -19.86 -4.64 1.95
N LEU A 112 -19.44 -4.33 3.18
CA LEU A 112 -20.01 -3.25 3.97
C LEU A 112 -19.77 -1.88 3.33
N ILE A 113 -18.55 -1.61 2.88
CA ILE A 113 -18.14 -0.32 2.29
C ILE A 113 -18.86 -0.11 0.96
N LEU A 114 -18.91 -1.11 0.08
CA LEU A 114 -19.62 -1.01 -1.20
C LEU A 114 -21.12 -0.74 -1.00
N LYS A 115 -21.77 -1.45 -0.06
CA LYS A 115 -23.17 -1.18 0.30
C LYS A 115 -23.39 0.25 0.82
N GLN A 116 -22.46 0.76 1.62
CA GLN A 116 -22.51 2.15 2.08
C GLN A 116 -22.37 3.12 0.90
N GLN A 117 -21.45 2.88 -0.03
CA GLN A 117 -21.25 3.71 -1.22
C GLN A 117 -22.50 3.74 -2.12
N GLU A 118 -23.12 2.59 -2.37
CA GLU A 118 -24.39 2.50 -3.12
C GLU A 118 -25.52 3.30 -2.45
N ARG A 119 -25.64 3.18 -1.12
CA ARG A 119 -26.62 3.95 -0.35
C ARG A 119 -26.35 5.45 -0.44
N PHE A 120 -25.09 5.88 -0.30
CA PHE A 120 -24.73 7.29 -0.46
C PHE A 120 -24.99 7.80 -1.88
N ASN A 121 -24.71 7.00 -2.91
CA ASN A 121 -24.93 7.37 -4.31
C ASN A 121 -26.42 7.49 -4.65
N SER A 122 -27.25 6.57 -4.15
CA SER A 122 -28.71 6.64 -4.31
C SER A 122 -29.32 7.84 -3.58
N GLU A 123 -28.83 8.20 -2.38
CA GLU A 123 -29.31 9.35 -1.60
C GLU A 123 -28.78 10.71 -2.15
N SER A 124 -27.58 10.75 -2.72
CA SER A 124 -26.92 11.98 -3.22
C SER A 124 -27.35 12.43 -4.61
N ASN A 125 -28.13 11.63 -5.35
CA ASN A 125 -28.83 12.07 -6.56
C ASN A 125 -29.79 13.28 -6.31
N LEU A 126 -29.98 13.70 -5.04
CA LEU A 126 -30.73 14.89 -4.64
C LEU A 126 -29.90 16.15 -4.34
N LYS A 127 -28.55 16.09 -4.19
CA LYS A 127 -27.72 17.28 -3.86
C LYS A 127 -26.32 17.23 -4.50
N LYS A 128 -26.01 18.29 -5.26
CA LYS A 128 -24.78 18.59 -6.03
C LYS A 128 -23.50 17.84 -5.62
N LYS A 129 -22.95 17.10 -6.61
CA LYS A 129 -21.64 16.44 -6.65
C LYS A 129 -20.50 17.36 -6.21
N ASN A 130 -19.84 16.99 -5.12
CA ASN A 130 -18.43 17.26 -4.82
C ASN A 130 -18.01 16.28 -3.72
N LYS A 131 -17.76 15.02 -4.07
CA LYS A 131 -17.08 14.08 -3.17
C LYS A 131 -16.44 12.95 -3.99
N LEU A 132 -15.24 12.56 -3.58
CA LEU A 132 -14.41 11.48 -4.14
C LEU A 132 -15.27 10.33 -4.71
N ASP A 133 -15.46 10.31 -6.02
CA ASP A 133 -16.05 9.19 -6.74
C ASP A 133 -14.91 8.22 -7.08
N VAL A 134 -14.35 7.61 -6.04
CA VAL A 134 -13.38 6.54 -6.18
C VAL A 134 -14.24 5.34 -6.56
N GLY A 135 -14.26 4.96 -7.84
CA GLY A 135 -15.03 3.83 -8.33
C GLY A 135 -14.47 2.51 -7.79
N LEU A 136 -14.69 2.25 -6.50
CA LEU A 136 -14.19 1.08 -5.78
C LEU A 136 -14.83 -0.18 -6.33
N ARG A 137 -14.01 -1.22 -6.51
CA ARG A 137 -14.48 -2.53 -6.98
C ARG A 137 -13.92 -3.63 -6.10
N SER A 138 -14.73 -4.67 -5.87
CA SER A 138 -14.33 -5.80 -5.03
C SER A 138 -13.14 -6.57 -5.59
N GLU A 139 -12.99 -6.58 -6.92
CA GLU A 139 -11.90 -7.24 -7.64
C GLU A 139 -10.55 -6.54 -7.49
N ASP A 140 -10.54 -5.28 -7.02
CA ASP A 140 -9.33 -4.49 -6.80
C ASP A 140 -8.67 -4.80 -5.44
N ILE A 141 -9.18 -5.77 -4.66
CA ILE A 141 -8.54 -6.23 -3.43
C ILE A 141 -8.59 -7.76 -3.32
N ASN A 142 -7.41 -8.37 -3.25
CA ASN A 142 -7.26 -9.82 -3.26
C ASN A 142 -6.42 -10.32 -2.08
N VAL A 143 -6.63 -11.57 -1.67
CA VAL A 143 -5.97 -12.15 -0.49
C VAL A 143 -5.34 -13.49 -0.82
N PHE A 144 -4.01 -13.58 -0.66
CA PHE A 144 -3.20 -14.73 -1.03
C PHE A 144 -2.27 -15.19 0.09
N PRO A 145 -2.02 -16.50 0.26
CA PRO A 145 -1.05 -16.95 1.26
C PRO A 145 0.38 -16.58 0.82
N LEU A 146 1.25 -16.22 1.76
CA LEU A 146 2.61 -15.72 1.49
C LEU A 146 3.49 -16.74 0.74
N ASN A 147 3.15 -18.03 0.80
CA ASN A 147 3.86 -19.11 0.13
C ASN A 147 3.31 -19.47 -1.27
N CYS A 148 2.24 -18.83 -1.74
CA CYS A 148 1.81 -19.06 -3.12
C CYS A 148 2.72 -18.30 -4.08
N HIS A 149 2.91 -18.86 -5.27
CA HIS A 149 3.32 -18.06 -6.41
C HIS A 149 2.19 -17.03 -6.61
N LEU A 150 2.42 -15.80 -6.16
CA LEU A 150 1.55 -14.67 -6.50
C LEU A 150 1.34 -14.74 -8.01
N PRO A 151 0.08 -14.64 -8.51
CA PRO A 151 -0.18 -14.76 -9.93
C PRO A 151 0.70 -13.76 -10.69
N CYS A 152 1.79 -14.27 -11.27
CA CYS A 152 2.68 -13.50 -12.13
C CYS A 152 1.97 -13.13 -13.43
N ASP A 153 0.84 -13.77 -13.72
CA ASP A 153 0.12 -13.64 -14.99
C ASP A 153 -0.73 -12.35 -15.09
N THR A 154 -0.91 -11.58 -14.02
CA THR A 154 -1.36 -10.18 -14.09
C THR A 154 -0.20 -9.17 -14.22
N ILE A 155 1.03 -9.68 -14.16
CA ILE A 155 2.27 -8.92 -14.26
C ILE A 155 2.95 -9.35 -15.57
N GLU A 156 2.41 -8.91 -16.71
CA GLU A 156 3.21 -8.94 -17.95
C GLU A 156 4.59 -8.34 -17.64
N GLU A 157 5.64 -9.11 -17.93
CA GLU A 157 7.05 -8.74 -17.74
C GLU A 157 7.41 -7.53 -18.61
N ARG A 158 6.99 -6.32 -18.20
CA ARG A 158 7.66 -5.09 -18.60
C ARG A 158 8.85 -4.91 -17.66
N LYS A 159 9.97 -5.50 -18.06
CA LYS A 159 11.25 -5.53 -17.32
C LYS A 159 11.95 -4.17 -17.22
N GLU A 160 11.45 -3.13 -17.88
CA GLU A 160 12.15 -1.85 -17.94
C GLU A 160 11.46 -0.83 -17.02
N ASN A 161 12.18 -0.41 -15.97
CA ASN A 161 11.84 0.65 -15.01
C ASN A 161 10.72 0.39 -14.00
N ARG A 162 10.68 -0.79 -13.36
CA ARG A 162 9.88 -1.00 -12.14
C ARG A 162 10.65 -0.54 -10.89
N ARG A 163 10.23 0.56 -10.28
CA ARG A 163 10.68 0.95 -8.93
C ARG A 163 9.61 0.57 -7.93
N THR A 164 9.78 -0.59 -7.31
CA THR A 164 8.95 -1.00 -6.17
C THR A 164 9.46 -0.28 -4.92
N LEU A 165 8.61 0.52 -4.30
CA LEU A 165 8.91 1.17 -3.03
C LEU A 165 8.41 0.30 -1.88
N VAL A 166 9.08 0.37 -0.73
CA VAL A 166 8.55 -0.22 0.51
C VAL A 166 8.27 0.90 1.49
N LEU A 167 7.04 0.99 1.96
CA LEU A 167 6.67 1.82 3.10
C LEU A 167 6.56 0.91 4.32
N GLY A 168 7.37 1.19 5.34
CA GLY A 168 7.53 0.37 6.52
C GLY A 168 7.16 1.10 7.81
N ILE A 169 6.60 0.37 8.76
CA ILE A 169 6.51 0.78 10.17
C ILE A 169 6.95 -0.38 11.07
N TYR A 170 7.70 -0.06 12.13
CA TYR A 170 8.03 -1.03 13.16
C TYR A 170 8.15 -0.36 14.53
N LYS A 171 8.00 -1.17 15.58
CA LYS A 171 8.35 -0.81 16.95
C LYS A 171 9.80 -1.18 17.23
N ASP A 172 10.60 -0.22 17.67
CA ASP A 172 11.98 -0.46 18.11
C ASP A 172 11.97 -1.12 19.49
N ARG A 173 12.45 -2.37 19.57
CA ARG A 173 12.54 -3.15 20.81
C ARG A 173 13.99 -3.33 21.27
N GLY A 174 14.97 -2.80 20.54
CA GLY A 174 16.38 -3.00 20.83
C GLY A 174 16.86 -4.45 20.65
N LEU A 175 16.21 -5.21 19.77
CA LEU A 175 16.50 -6.63 19.50
C LEU A 175 17.33 -6.83 18.22
N GLY A 176 17.95 -5.77 17.72
CA GLY A 176 18.77 -5.80 16.50
C GLY A 176 17.98 -5.48 15.23
N GLU A 177 16.89 -4.71 15.34
CA GLU A 177 16.11 -4.23 14.20
C GLU A 177 16.97 -3.46 13.18
N THR A 178 18.11 -2.88 13.62
CA THR A 178 19.08 -2.25 12.71
C THR A 178 19.65 -3.22 11.66
N ALA A 179 19.77 -4.52 12.00
CA ALA A 179 20.27 -5.53 11.08
C ALA A 179 19.35 -5.74 9.87
N PHE A 180 18.04 -5.50 10.02
CA PHE A 180 17.11 -5.53 8.89
C PHE A 180 17.50 -4.49 7.83
N PHE A 181 17.84 -3.28 8.26
CA PHE A 181 18.23 -2.19 7.36
C PHE A 181 19.61 -2.42 6.73
N ASP A 182 20.55 -3.01 7.49
CA ASP A 182 21.86 -3.40 6.95
C ASP A 182 21.71 -4.47 5.85
N ILE A 183 20.83 -5.45 6.05
CA ILE A 183 20.53 -6.49 5.07
C ILE A 183 19.83 -5.89 3.84
N ALA A 184 18.82 -5.05 4.05
CA ALA A 184 18.09 -4.37 2.98
C ALA A 184 19.04 -3.50 2.13
N ASN A 185 19.98 -2.79 2.76
CA ASN A 185 20.97 -1.99 2.07
C ASN A 185 21.99 -2.85 1.30
N LYS A 186 22.61 -3.82 1.99
CA LYS A 186 23.71 -4.60 1.43
C LYS A 186 23.27 -5.58 0.36
N PHE A 187 22.16 -6.28 0.57
CA PHE A 187 21.70 -7.35 -0.30
C PHE A 187 20.49 -6.94 -1.14
N GLY A 188 19.59 -6.15 -0.56
CA GLY A 188 18.41 -5.64 -1.27
C GLY A 188 18.71 -4.46 -2.19
N LYS A 189 19.91 -3.84 -2.09
CA LYS A 189 20.26 -2.57 -2.73
C LYS A 189 19.20 -1.49 -2.47
N MET A 190 18.75 -1.39 -1.22
CA MET A 190 17.73 -0.44 -0.80
C MET A 190 18.28 0.63 0.12
N LYS A 191 17.95 1.89 -0.18
CA LYS A 191 18.23 3.03 0.68
C LYS A 191 17.07 3.24 1.63
N VAL A 192 17.39 3.40 2.91
CA VAL A 192 16.42 3.79 3.94
C VAL A 192 16.25 5.31 3.94
N ILE A 193 15.01 5.79 3.89
CA ILE A 193 14.66 7.18 4.18
C ILE A 193 13.69 7.19 5.35
N TRP A 194 14.11 7.78 6.46
CA TRP A 194 13.30 7.89 7.66
C TRP A 194 12.21 8.94 7.49
N ILE A 195 10.98 8.60 7.87
CA ILE A 195 9.86 9.55 7.88
C ILE A 195 9.91 10.33 9.20
N ASP A 196 9.67 11.64 9.14
CA ASP A 196 9.56 12.46 10.36
C ASP A 196 8.38 11.99 11.22
N ASN A 197 8.66 11.64 12.48
CA ASN A 197 7.69 11.12 13.43
C ASN A 197 6.86 12.21 14.13
N ASN A 198 7.13 13.50 13.91
CA ASN A 198 6.44 14.61 14.57
C ASN A 198 4.90 14.55 14.40
N TRP A 199 4.41 14.09 13.24
CA TRP A 199 2.97 13.95 13.01
C TRP A 199 2.37 12.83 13.87
N MET A 200 3.10 11.74 14.13
CA MET A 200 2.64 10.64 14.97
C MET A 200 2.54 11.10 16.42
N ILE A 201 3.55 11.82 16.92
CA ILE A 201 3.57 12.36 18.28
C ILE A 201 2.37 13.28 18.49
N LYS A 202 2.03 14.11 17.50
CA LYS A 202 0.88 15.02 17.56
C LYS A 202 -0.47 14.29 17.57
N GLU A 203 -0.62 13.21 16.82
CA GLU A 203 -1.90 12.48 16.69
C GLU A 203 -2.09 11.42 17.79
N PHE A 204 -1.01 10.78 18.23
CA PHE A 204 -1.03 9.59 19.10
C PHE A 204 -0.32 9.80 20.45
N ASN A 205 0.16 11.01 20.75
CA ASN A 205 0.94 11.37 21.95
C ASN A 205 2.30 10.62 22.01
N ASP A 206 2.98 10.74 23.16
CA ASP A 206 4.35 10.23 23.39
C ASP A 206 4.53 8.72 23.21
N TYR A 207 3.45 7.93 23.24
CA TYR A 207 3.52 6.48 22.99
C TYR A 207 3.99 6.12 21.58
N SER A 208 3.88 7.05 20.63
CA SER A 208 4.35 6.83 19.26
C SER A 208 5.87 6.98 19.09
N GLN A 209 6.60 7.42 20.12
CA GLN A 209 8.06 7.60 20.04
C GLN A 209 8.82 6.28 19.81
N GLU A 210 8.24 5.15 20.22
CA GLU A 210 8.81 3.81 20.03
C GLU A 210 8.63 3.28 18.59
N TYR A 211 7.74 3.90 17.81
CA TYR A 211 7.50 3.51 16.43
C TYR A 211 8.34 4.35 15.47
N LYS A 212 8.89 3.66 14.46
CA LYS A 212 9.68 4.28 13.41
C LYS A 212 9.08 3.91 12.07
N MET A 213 8.88 4.93 11.23
CA MET A 213 8.41 4.78 9.87
C MET A 213 9.52 5.10 8.88
N PHE A 214 9.55 4.38 7.78
CA PHE A 214 10.60 4.51 6.79
C PHE A 214 10.12 4.15 5.38
N TRP A 215 10.85 4.66 4.41
CA TRP A 215 10.84 4.22 3.03
C TRP A 215 12.07 3.35 2.76
N LEU A 216 11.91 2.25 2.03
CA LEU A 216 13.00 1.60 1.31
C LEU A 216 12.85 1.90 -0.17
N ILE A 217 13.91 2.44 -0.76
CA ILE A 217 13.95 2.85 -2.15
C ILE A 217 15.09 2.09 -2.84
N PRO A 218 14.82 1.38 -3.95
CA PRO A 218 15.88 0.70 -4.69
C PRO A 218 16.88 1.73 -5.25
N PHE A 219 18.17 1.41 -5.18
CA PHE A 219 19.24 2.13 -5.85
C PHE A 219 20.06 1.17 -6.73
N GLU A 220 20.70 1.71 -7.76
CA GLU A 220 21.48 0.94 -8.74
C GLU A 220 22.87 0.54 -8.20
#